data_AF-X6LE79-F1
#
_entry.id   AF-X6LE79-F1
#
_cell.length_a   1.000
_cell.length_b   1.000
_cell.length_c   1.000
_cell.angle_alpha   90.00
_cell.angle_beta   90.00
_cell.angle_gamma   90.00
#
_symmetry.space_group_name_H-M   'P 1'
#
loop_
_entity.id
_entity.type
_entity.pdbx_description
1 polymer ?
#
loop_
_entity_poly.entity_id
_entity_poly.type
_entity_poly.pdbx_seq_one_letter_code
_entity_poly.pdbx_strand_id
1 'polypeptide(L)'
;MLCEIFGKEPMKEFKSKRPNEFVRLKESFRQAKHRYDSKSGEAPQVKLDDLVDFMDECDIDVETMGKKVKNYKLKDKSGVFELDEDVATLYLGHDGWKCLMDKVIDPLIDHVRKLLAEPELRGCQTMLCVGGLSTSPYVMERLRD
;
A
#
# COMPACT_ATOMS: atom_id res chain seq x y z
N MET A 1 -4.90 -1.26 -7.01
CA MET A 1 -3.52 -1.62 -7.40
C MET A 1 -3.36 -3.10 -7.71
N LEU A 2 -3.29 -4.05 -6.76
CA LEU A 2 -3.04 -5.46 -7.14
C LEU A 2 -4.10 -6.05 -8.10
N CYS A 3 -5.38 -5.73 -7.93
CA CYS A 3 -6.43 -6.10 -8.90
C CYS A 3 -6.28 -5.42 -10.26
N GLU A 4 -5.59 -4.28 -10.34
CA GLU A 4 -5.30 -3.59 -11.60
C GLU A 4 -4.08 -4.21 -12.29
N ILE A 5 -3.07 -4.62 -11.51
CA ILE A 5 -1.84 -5.26 -12.02
C ILE A 5 -2.13 -6.69 -12.47
N PHE A 6 -2.73 -7.50 -11.60
CA PHE A 6 -2.91 -8.95 -11.82
C PHE A 6 -4.29 -9.33 -12.35
N GLY A 7 -5.25 -8.40 -12.35
CA GLY A 7 -6.62 -8.60 -12.81
C GLY A 7 -7.61 -8.84 -11.66
N LYS A 8 -8.88 -8.48 -11.89
CA LYS A 8 -9.94 -8.56 -10.88
C LYS A 8 -10.34 -10.01 -10.56
N GLU A 9 -10.51 -10.85 -11.58
CA GLU A 9 -10.95 -12.23 -11.38
C GLU A 9 -9.94 -13.08 -10.61
N PRO A 10 -8.63 -13.12 -10.97
CA PRO A 10 -7.64 -13.88 -10.18
C PRO A 10 -7.57 -13.41 -8.73
N MET A 11 -7.62 -12.09 -8.48
CA MET A 11 -7.60 -11.56 -7.12
C MET A 11 -8.87 -11.89 -6.32
N LYS A 12 -10.03 -11.96 -6.99
CA LYS A 12 -11.29 -12.36 -6.37
C LYS A 12 -11.28 -13.85 -6.04
N GLU A 13 -10.75 -14.68 -6.92
CA GLU A 13 -10.57 -16.11 -6.67
C GLU A 13 -9.59 -16.35 -5.52
N PHE A 14 -8.44 -15.67 -5.50
CA PHE A 14 -7.47 -15.77 -4.41
C PHE A 14 -8.14 -15.48 -3.06
N LYS A 15 -8.88 -14.37 -2.98
CA LYS A 15 -9.63 -13.99 -1.77
C LYS A 15 -10.66 -15.05 -1.35
N SER A 16 -11.29 -15.73 -2.30
CA SER A 16 -12.35 -16.71 -2.02
C SER A 16 -11.81 -18.10 -1.69
N LYS A 17 -10.76 -18.55 -2.39
CA LYS A 17 -10.17 -19.89 -2.26
C LYS A 17 -9.12 -19.94 -1.15
N ARG A 18 -8.41 -18.83 -0.92
CA ARG A 18 -7.30 -18.69 0.04
C ARG A 18 -7.48 -17.47 0.96
N PRO A 19 -8.56 -17.46 1.79
CA PRO A 19 -8.89 -16.28 2.58
C PRO A 19 -7.85 -15.96 3.66
N ASN A 20 -7.15 -16.95 4.21
CA ASN A 20 -6.15 -16.74 5.26
C ASN A 20 -4.88 -16.09 4.69
N GLU A 21 -4.45 -16.59 3.54
CA GLU A 21 -3.35 -16.08 2.72
C GLU A 21 -3.66 -14.66 2.25
N PHE A 22 -4.90 -14.40 1.83
CA PHE A 22 -5.34 -13.05 1.50
C PHE A 22 -5.28 -12.09 2.70
N VAL A 23 -5.59 -12.58 3.92
CA VAL A 23 -5.41 -11.79 5.15
C VAL A 23 -3.93 -11.53 5.42
N ARG A 24 -3.03 -12.49 5.22
CA ARG A 24 -1.57 -12.31 5.34
C ARG A 24 -1.03 -11.31 4.33
N LEU A 25 -1.52 -11.33 3.09
CA LEU A 25 -1.20 -10.33 2.08
C LEU A 25 -1.57 -8.92 2.57
N LYS A 26 -2.80 -8.74 3.07
CA LYS A 26 -3.21 -7.47 3.66
C LYS A 26 -2.36 -7.07 4.86
N GLU A 27 -1.95 -8.04 5.67
CA GLU A 27 -1.05 -7.82 6.79
C GLU A 27 0.32 -7.33 6.33
N SER A 28 0.86 -7.85 5.22
CA SER A 28 2.13 -7.38 4.67
C SER A 28 2.07 -5.89 4.28
N PHE A 29 1.00 -5.45 3.61
CA PHE A 29 0.76 -4.01 3.37
C PHE A 29 0.65 -3.22 4.68
N ARG A 30 -0.04 -3.78 5.69
CA ARG A 30 -0.15 -3.14 7.01
C ARG A 30 1.22 -2.99 7.66
N GLN A 31 2.10 -3.98 7.56
CA GLN A 31 3.44 -3.95 8.13
C GLN A 31 4.35 -2.96 7.42
N ALA A 32 4.28 -2.87 6.09
CA ALA A 32 5.07 -1.94 5.29
C ALA A 32 4.91 -0.48 5.76
N LYS A 33 3.71 -0.08 6.23
CA LYS A 33 3.46 1.30 6.69
C LYS A 33 4.23 1.71 7.94
N HIS A 34 4.64 0.76 8.77
CA HIS A 34 5.38 1.01 10.00
C HIS A 34 6.86 1.27 9.71
N ARG A 35 7.36 0.74 8.59
CA ARG A 35 8.78 0.80 8.20
C ARG A 35 9.06 1.87 7.16
N TYR A 36 8.02 2.40 6.51
CA TYR A 36 8.20 3.40 5.47
C TYR A 36 8.77 4.70 6.01
N ASP A 37 9.87 5.12 5.40
CA ASP A 37 10.52 6.41 5.57
C ASP A 37 10.64 7.08 4.20
N SER A 38 10.11 8.30 4.09
CA SER A 38 10.14 9.09 2.86
C SER A 38 11.54 9.60 2.48
N LYS A 39 12.49 9.56 3.42
CA LYS A 39 13.88 10.01 3.26
C LYS A 39 14.87 8.87 3.08
N SER A 40 14.45 7.63 3.38
CA SER A 40 15.25 6.44 3.11
C SER A 40 15.35 6.19 1.60
N GLY A 41 16.46 5.59 1.16
CA GLY A 41 16.57 5.04 -0.20
C GLY A 41 15.82 3.71 -0.37
N GLU A 42 15.31 3.13 0.72
CA GLU A 42 14.62 1.84 0.70
C GLU A 42 13.12 2.01 0.37
N ALA A 43 12.70 1.41 -0.74
CA ALA A 43 11.30 1.35 -1.11
C ALA A 43 10.50 0.40 -0.19
N PRO A 44 9.22 0.70 0.09
CA PRO A 44 8.33 -0.22 0.81
C PRO A 44 8.23 -1.58 0.13
N GLN A 45 8.42 -2.61 0.94
CA GLN A 45 8.36 -4.01 0.54
C GLN A 45 7.07 -4.65 1.02
N VAL A 46 6.44 -5.41 0.12
CA VAL A 46 5.25 -6.22 0.40
C VAL A 46 5.52 -7.63 -0.06
N LYS A 47 5.38 -8.59 0.85
CA LYS A 47 5.50 -10.00 0.57
C LYS A 47 4.29 -10.50 -0.20
N LEU A 48 4.54 -11.17 -1.32
CA LEU A 48 3.54 -11.77 -2.18
C LEU A 48 3.65 -13.30 -2.24
N ASP A 49 4.41 -13.96 -1.36
CA ASP A 49 4.67 -15.40 -1.37
C ASP A 49 3.39 -16.22 -1.65
N ASP A 50 2.37 -16.09 -0.79
CA ASP A 50 1.12 -16.85 -0.93
C ASP A 50 0.33 -16.51 -2.22
N LEU A 51 0.50 -15.30 -2.75
CA LEU A 51 -0.14 -14.85 -3.99
C LEU A 51 0.59 -15.40 -5.22
N VAL A 52 1.92 -15.45 -5.20
CA VAL A 52 2.72 -16.06 -6.26
C VAL A 52 2.39 -17.54 -6.35
N ASP A 53 2.37 -18.25 -5.21
CA ASP A 53 1.98 -19.67 -5.16
C ASP A 53 0.58 -19.91 -5.74
N PHE A 54 -0.37 -19.02 -5.46
CA PHE A 54 -1.73 -19.12 -6.00
C PHE A 54 -1.79 -18.84 -7.50
N MET A 55 -1.00 -17.88 -7.99
CA MET A 55 -0.96 -17.53 -9.42
C MET A 55 -0.34 -18.65 -10.24
N ASP A 56 0.68 -19.33 -9.71
CA ASP A 56 1.29 -20.51 -10.33
C ASP A 56 0.27 -21.64 -10.51
N GLU A 57 -0.55 -21.93 -9.49
CA GLU A 57 -1.69 -22.88 -9.58
C GLU A 57 -2.75 -22.49 -10.62
N CYS A 58 -2.78 -21.22 -11.04
CA CYS A 58 -3.68 -20.70 -12.07
C CYS A 58 -2.98 -20.58 -13.44
N ASP A 59 -1.84 -21.24 -13.64
CA ASP A 59 -1.01 -21.18 -14.85
C ASP A 59 -0.51 -19.75 -15.17
N ILE A 60 -0.26 -18.94 -14.13
CA ILE A 60 0.35 -17.61 -14.25
C ILE A 60 1.70 -17.62 -13.53
N ASP A 61 2.77 -17.85 -14.27
CA ASP A 61 4.12 -17.88 -13.74
C ASP A 61 4.62 -16.52 -13.21
N VAL A 62 5.65 -16.58 -12.36
CA VAL A 62 6.23 -15.40 -11.70
C VAL A 62 6.85 -14.40 -12.69
N GLU A 63 7.41 -14.87 -13.81
CA GLU A 63 7.97 -14.00 -14.86
C GLU A 63 6.86 -13.16 -15.52
N THR A 64 5.70 -13.77 -15.75
CA THR A 64 4.49 -13.12 -16.26
C THR A 64 3.95 -12.12 -15.24
N MET A 65 4.00 -12.42 -13.94
CA MET A 65 3.71 -11.46 -12.89
C MET A 65 4.68 -10.27 -12.91
N GLY A 66 5.98 -10.52 -13.03
CA GLY A 66 7.03 -9.49 -13.11
C GLY A 66 6.81 -8.57 -14.31
N LYS A 67 6.50 -9.12 -15.49
CA LYS A 67 6.11 -8.36 -16.68
C LYS A 67 4.88 -7.48 -16.44
N LYS A 68 3.84 -8.01 -15.78
CA LYS A 68 2.64 -7.23 -15.43
C LYS A 68 2.96 -6.06 -14.50
N VAL A 69 3.80 -6.30 -13.48
CA VAL A 69 4.26 -5.26 -12.55
C VAL A 69 5.04 -4.17 -13.28
N LYS A 70 6.01 -4.55 -14.12
CA LYS A 70 6.85 -3.62 -14.89
C LYS A 70 6.06 -2.76 -15.88
N ASN A 71 5.06 -3.37 -16.52
CA ASN A 71 4.20 -2.69 -17.51
C ASN A 71 3.11 -1.82 -16.88
N TYR A 72 2.80 -2.00 -15.59
CA TYR A 72 1.82 -1.17 -14.90
C TYR A 72 2.32 0.27 -14.80
N LYS A 73 1.46 1.21 -15.22
CA LYS A 73 1.76 2.65 -15.19
C LYS A 73 0.99 3.32 -14.07
N LEU A 74 1.71 3.98 -13.18
CA LEU A 74 1.13 4.85 -12.17
C LEU A 74 1.18 6.29 -12.66
N LYS A 75 0.02 6.88 -12.99
CA LYS A 75 -0.07 8.27 -13.51
C LYS A 75 0.97 8.51 -14.63
N ASP A 76 0.95 7.63 -15.63
CA ASP A 76 1.86 7.59 -16.79
C ASP A 76 3.33 7.24 -16.53
N LYS A 77 3.76 7.06 -15.26
CA LYS A 77 5.10 6.59 -14.91
C LYS A 77 5.13 5.06 -14.85
N SER A 78 6.01 4.44 -15.66
CA SER A 78 6.35 3.02 -15.58
C SER A 78 7.52 2.78 -14.62
N GLY A 79 7.69 1.54 -14.14
CA GLY A 79 8.82 1.17 -13.27
C GLY A 79 8.75 1.73 -11.86
N VAL A 80 7.58 2.19 -11.41
CA VAL A 80 7.36 2.59 -10.02
C VAL A 80 7.32 1.38 -9.09
N PHE A 81 6.89 0.24 -9.64
CA PHE A 81 6.78 -1.03 -8.93
C PHE A 81 7.78 -2.02 -9.52
N GLU A 82 8.41 -2.79 -8.65
CA GLU A 82 9.34 -3.86 -9.03
C GLU A 82 8.99 -5.12 -8.25
N LEU A 83 9.00 -6.26 -8.92
CA LEU A 83 8.83 -7.57 -8.29
C LEU A 83 10.19 -8.25 -8.28
N ASP A 84 10.66 -8.60 -7.09
CA ASP A 84 11.73 -9.56 -6.92
C ASP A 84 11.12 -10.96 -7.01
N GLU A 85 11.42 -11.61 -8.12
CA GLU A 85 10.85 -12.91 -8.50
C GLU A 85 11.45 -14.05 -7.67
N ASP A 86 12.67 -13.90 -7.15
CA ASP A 86 13.36 -14.94 -6.38
C ASP A 86 12.80 -15.08 -4.96
N VAL A 87 12.34 -13.97 -4.38
CA VAL A 87 11.80 -13.91 -3.00
C VAL A 87 10.37 -13.39 -2.93
N ALA A 88 9.65 -13.42 -4.05
CA ALA A 88 8.25 -13.03 -4.18
C ALA A 88 7.89 -11.71 -3.47
N THR A 89 8.75 -10.69 -3.59
CA THR A 89 8.60 -9.42 -2.88
C THR A 89 8.35 -8.26 -3.83
N LEU A 90 7.25 -7.54 -3.61
CA LEU A 90 6.87 -6.36 -4.37
C LEU A 90 7.40 -5.09 -3.69
N TYR A 91 8.24 -4.35 -4.41
CA TYR A 91 8.71 -3.02 -4.07
C TYR A 91 7.77 -1.99 -4.68
N LEU A 92 7.25 -1.09 -3.84
CA LEU A 92 6.20 -0.15 -4.26
C LEU A 92 6.72 1.19 -4.79
N GLY A 93 8.02 1.47 -4.63
CA GLY A 93 8.59 2.80 -4.81
C GLY A 93 7.97 3.84 -3.86
N HIS A 94 8.65 4.99 -3.66
CA HIS A 94 8.08 6.06 -2.83
C HIS A 94 6.81 6.65 -3.46
N ASP A 95 6.80 6.86 -4.77
CA ASP A 95 5.64 7.41 -5.50
C ASP A 95 4.44 6.46 -5.45
N GLY A 96 4.66 5.15 -5.59
CA GLY A 96 3.60 4.15 -5.51
C GLY A 96 3.04 4.02 -4.10
N TRP A 97 3.92 4.03 -3.08
CA TRP A 97 3.49 4.04 -1.68
C TRP A 97 2.64 5.26 -1.34
N LYS A 98 3.11 6.47 -1.67
CA LYS A 98 2.36 7.71 -1.46
C LYS A 98 1.01 7.64 -2.17
N CYS A 99 0.98 7.25 -3.45
CA CYS A 99 -0.28 7.14 -4.18
C CYS A 99 -1.29 6.15 -3.55
N LEU A 100 -0.83 5.09 -2.88
CA LEU A 100 -1.70 4.16 -2.15
C LEU A 100 -2.22 4.79 -0.86
N MET A 101 -1.32 5.37 -0.06
CA MET A 101 -1.65 5.91 1.26
C MET A 101 -2.45 7.22 1.19
N ASP A 102 -2.18 8.08 0.21
CA ASP A 102 -2.85 9.37 0.02
C ASP A 102 -4.35 9.19 -0.18
N LYS A 103 -4.77 8.11 -0.85
CA LYS A 103 -6.20 7.77 -1.00
C LYS A 103 -6.93 7.60 0.35
N VAL A 104 -6.20 7.24 1.41
CA VAL A 104 -6.73 7.07 2.77
C VAL A 104 -6.47 8.31 3.61
N ILE A 105 -5.31 8.94 3.45
CA ILE A 105 -4.85 10.07 4.28
C ILE A 105 -5.51 11.39 3.87
N ASP A 106 -5.67 11.66 2.58
CA ASP A 106 -6.19 12.95 2.11
C ASP A 106 -7.59 13.25 2.66
N PRO A 107 -8.56 12.30 2.62
CA PRO A 107 -9.87 12.52 3.22
C PRO A 107 -9.82 12.74 4.73
N LEU A 108 -8.86 12.09 5.42
CA LEU A 108 -8.66 12.26 6.85
C LEU A 108 -8.16 13.68 7.18
N ILE A 109 -7.17 14.16 6.44
CA ILE A 109 -6.63 15.52 6.60
C ILE A 109 -7.72 16.55 6.34
N ASP A 110 -8.47 16.39 5.25
CA ASP A 110 -9.56 17.31 4.92
C ASP A 110 -10.63 17.35 6.02
N HIS A 111 -10.93 16.21 6.63
CA HIS A 111 -11.84 16.16 7.77
C HIS A 111 -11.27 16.85 9.01
N VAL A 112 -10.01 16.60 9.36
CA VAL A 112 -9.33 17.26 10.49
C VAL A 112 -9.30 18.77 10.30
N ARG A 113 -8.99 19.26 9.09
CA ARG A 113 -8.97 20.70 8.76
C ARG A 113 -10.34 21.34 8.94
N LYS A 114 -11.42 20.65 8.56
CA LYS A 114 -12.80 21.13 8.80
C LYS A 114 -13.09 21.24 10.30
N LEU A 115 -12.74 20.23 11.08
CA LEU A 115 -12.93 20.25 12.54
C LEU A 115 -12.15 21.39 13.20
N LEU A 116 -10.89 21.59 12.83
CA LEU A 116 -10.05 22.66 13.40
C LEU A 116 -10.49 24.08 12.99
N ALA A 117 -11.35 24.20 11.97
CA ALA A 117 -11.97 25.47 11.60
C ALA A 117 -13.14 25.85 12.54
N GLU A 118 -13.71 24.88 13.26
CA GLU A 118 -14.80 25.11 14.20
C GLU A 118 -14.35 25.97 15.40
N PRO A 119 -15.17 26.94 15.86
CA PRO A 119 -14.81 27.85 16.95
C PRO A 119 -14.34 27.14 18.23
N GLU A 120 -14.96 26.01 18.57
CA GLU A 120 -14.69 25.22 19.78
C GLU A 120 -13.33 24.52 19.76
N LEU A 121 -12.79 24.28 18.57
CA LEU A 121 -11.50 23.61 18.36
C LEU A 121 -10.41 24.60 17.92
N ARG A 122 -10.75 25.89 17.78
CA ARG A 122 -9.81 26.93 17.40
C ARG A 122 -8.73 27.09 18.47
N GLY A 123 -7.47 27.06 18.04
CA GLY A 123 -6.31 27.21 18.94
C GLY A 123 -5.88 25.91 19.63
N CYS A 124 -6.44 24.76 19.24
CA CYS A 124 -5.96 23.47 19.71
C CYS A 124 -4.49 23.27 19.27
N GLN A 125 -3.59 23.08 20.24
CA GLN A 125 -2.15 22.96 20.00
C GLN A 125 -1.67 21.51 19.93
N THR A 126 -2.53 20.56 20.29
CA THR A 126 -2.15 19.15 20.45
C THR A 126 -3.19 18.24 19.85
N MET A 127 -2.75 17.35 18.97
CA MET A 127 -3.55 16.28 18.41
C MET A 127 -2.98 14.94 18.89
N LEU A 128 -3.81 14.15 19.58
CA LEU A 128 -3.44 12.82 20.06
C LEU A 128 -3.90 11.78 19.03
N CYS A 129 -2.95 11.19 18.30
CA CYS A 129 -3.25 10.20 17.27
C CYS A 129 -3.23 8.78 17.87
N VAL A 130 -4.39 8.13 17.95
CA VAL A 130 -4.55 6.79 18.53
C VAL A 130 -4.85 5.72 17.48
N GLY A 131 -4.50 4.47 17.79
CA GLY A 131 -4.81 3.30 16.95
C GLY A 131 -3.73 2.95 15.92
N GLY A 132 -3.95 1.85 15.19
CA GLY A 132 -2.90 1.29 14.34
C GLY A 132 -2.52 2.11 13.11
N LEU A 133 -3.23 3.18 12.75
CA LEU A 133 -2.86 4.04 11.61
C LEU A 133 -1.84 5.12 12.03
N SER A 134 -1.90 5.60 13.27
CA SER A 134 -0.99 6.62 13.80
C SER A 134 0.44 6.13 14.02
N THR A 135 0.66 4.82 13.92
CA THR A 135 1.98 4.21 13.96
C THR A 135 2.74 4.32 12.63
N SER A 136 2.13 4.88 11.58
CA SER A 136 2.81 5.10 10.30
C SER A 136 3.54 6.44 10.32
N PRO A 137 4.88 6.48 10.12
CA PRO A 137 5.63 7.73 10.10
C PRO A 137 5.08 8.72 9.07
N TYR A 138 4.71 8.22 7.88
CA TYR A 138 4.15 9.06 6.83
C TYR A 138 2.78 9.66 7.15
N VAL A 139 1.91 8.92 7.85
CA VAL A 139 0.64 9.47 8.31
C VAL A 139 0.88 10.61 9.31
N MET A 140 1.82 10.43 10.24
CA MET A 140 2.15 11.43 11.25
C MET A 140 2.83 12.67 10.66
N GLU A 141 3.67 12.50 9.64
CA GLU A 141 4.23 13.60 8.84
C GLU A 141 3.09 14.39 8.19
N ARG A 142 2.23 13.70 7.44
CA ARG A 142 1.15 14.31 6.68
C ARG A 142 0.07 14.99 7.53
N LEU A 143 -0.18 14.51 8.75
CA LEU A 143 -1.13 15.13 9.69
C LEU A 143 -0.57 16.38 10.39
N ARG A 144 0.75 16.58 10.35
CA ARG A 144 1.40 17.77 10.91
C ARG A 144 1.33 18.97 9.96
N ASP A 145 1.22 18.70 8.66
CA ASP A 145 1.24 19.67 7.55
C ASP A 145 -0.16 20.25 7.22
#